data_AF-A0A1T5JK75-F1
#
_entry.id   AF-A0A1T5JK75-F1
#
_cell.length_a   1.000
_cell.length_b   1.000
_cell.length_c   1.000
_cell.angle_alpha   90.00
_cell.angle_beta   90.00
_cell.angle_gamma   90.00
#
_symmetry.space_group_name_H-M   'P 1'
#
loop_
_entity.id
_entity.type
_entity.pdbx_description
1 polymer ?
#
loop_
_entity_poly.entity_id
_entity_poly.type
_entity_poly.pdbx_seq_one_letter_code
_entity_poly.pdbx_strand_id
1 'polypeptide(L)' 'MNSPRMKVKCSVSNCKYNNNHYCHANKLEVNAIGDGYAKTSDGTACTTFISKIDDNKTF' A
#
# COMPACT_ATOMS: atom_id res chain seq x y z
N MET A 1 -5.42 7.60 -21.12
CA MET A 1 -4.03 7.43 -20.67
C MET A 1 -3.85 5.98 -20.24
N ASN A 2 -2.98 5.23 -20.93
CA ASN A 2 -2.66 3.84 -20.55
C ASN A 2 -1.46 3.86 -19.62
N SER A 3 -1.69 4.02 -18.33
CA SER A 3 -0.64 3.89 -17.32
C SER A 3 -0.11 2.44 -17.31
N PRO A 4 1.21 2.23 -17.16
CA PRO A 4 1.79 0.90 -17.12
C PRO A 4 1.22 0.08 -15.95
N ARG A 5 0.68 -1.11 -16.25
CA ARG A 5 0.23 -2.08 -15.24
C ARG A 5 1.44 -2.85 -14.71
N MET A 6 1.95 -2.43 -13.56
CA MET A 6 2.98 -3.14 -12.81
C MET A 6 2.34 -4.07 -11.78
N LYS A 7 2.84 -5.30 -11.65
CA LYS A 7 2.51 -6.16 -10.50
C LYS A 7 3.33 -5.71 -9.29
N VAL A 8 2.65 -5.26 -8.24
CA VAL A 8 3.30 -4.79 -7.01
C VAL A 8 3.27 -5.92 -5.98
N LYS A 9 4.42 -6.30 -5.44
CA LYS A 9 4.46 -7.28 -4.34
C LYS A 9 3.83 -6.69 -3.08
N CYS A 10 3.04 -7.48 -2.37
CA CYS A 10 2.47 -7.14 -1.08
C CYS A 10 2.78 -8.27 -0.10
N SER A 11 3.72 -8.04 0.82
CA SER A 11 4.06 -9.02 1.87
C SER A 11 3.11 -8.97 3.06
N VAL A 12 2.30 -7.91 3.17
CA VAL A 12 1.39 -7.69 4.30
C VAL A 12 0.21 -8.66 4.21
N SER A 13 0.23 -9.73 5.00
CA SER A 13 -0.72 -10.85 4.92
C SER A 13 -2.17 -10.44 5.20
N ASN A 14 -2.36 -9.49 6.12
CA ASN A 14 -3.67 -8.93 6.46
C ASN A 14 -4.09 -7.75 5.57
N CYS A 15 -3.38 -7.42 4.50
CA CYS A 15 -3.86 -6.42 3.54
C CYS A 15 -5.01 -7.01 2.70
N LYS A 16 -6.15 -6.30 2.63
CA LYS A 16 -7.34 -6.66 1.86
C LYS A 16 -7.05 -6.86 0.38
N TYR A 17 -6.08 -6.11 -0.14
CA TYR A 17 -5.65 -6.19 -1.54
C TYR A 17 -4.54 -7.21 -1.78
N ASN A 18 -4.02 -7.87 -0.74
CA ASN A 18 -3.06 -8.95 -0.90
C ASN A 18 -3.77 -10.23 -1.36
N ASN A 19 -3.49 -10.60 -2.60
CA ASN A 19 -3.84 -11.89 -3.17
C ASN A 19 -2.57 -12.54 -3.76
N ASN A 20 -2.18 -13.67 -3.17
CA ASN A 20 -0.97 -14.44 -3.48
C ASN A 20 0.33 -13.60 -3.43
N HIS A 21 0.53 -12.79 -2.40
CA HIS A 21 1.70 -11.92 -2.21
C HIS A 21 1.84 -10.78 -3.23
N TYR A 22 0.78 -10.45 -3.95
CA TYR A 22 0.70 -9.29 -4.84
C TYR A 22 -0.46 -8.39 -4.44
N CYS A 23 -0.30 -7.08 -4.62
CA CYS A 23 -1.35 -6.08 -4.43
C CYS A 23 -2.25 -6.04 -5.67
N HIS A 24 -3.57 -6.12 -5.46
CA HIS A 24 -4.59 -6.02 -6.51
C HIS A 24 -5.47 -4.77 -6.35
N ALA A 25 -4.99 -3.76 -5.62
CA ALA A 25 -5.67 -2.48 -5.56
C ALA A 25 -5.70 -1.81 -6.95
N ASN A 26 -6.79 -1.12 -7.28
CA ASN A 26 -6.94 -0.41 -8.55
C ASN A 26 -5.91 0.71 -8.74
N LYS A 27 -5.42 1.28 -7.63
CA LYS A 27 -4.39 2.31 -7.56
C LYS A 27 -3.50 1.98 -6.36
N LEU A 28 -2.18 2.11 -6.51
CA LEU A 28 -1.24 2.09 -5.40
C LEU A 28 -0.88 3.53 -5.04
N GLU A 29 -0.94 3.85 -3.77
CA GLU A 29 -0.51 5.12 -3.21
C GLU A 29 0.48 4.87 -2.07
N VAL A 30 1.64 5.47 -2.20
CA VAL A 30 2.73 5.42 -1.22
C VAL A 30 3.03 6.85 -0.82
N ASN A 31 2.90 7.14 0.46
CA ASN A 31 3.11 8.47 1.02
C ASN A 31 4.23 8.41 2.08
N ALA A 32 4.79 9.57 2.40
CA ALA A 32 5.67 9.70 3.54
C ALA A 32 4.89 9.54 4.86
N ILE A 33 5.55 9.00 5.88
CA ILE A 33 5.04 8.95 7.25
C ILE A 33 5.51 10.22 7.96
N GLY A 34 4.60 10.92 8.64
CA GLY A 34 4.93 12.10 9.46
C GLY A 34 4.87 13.41 8.68
N ASP A 35 6.02 14.08 8.52
CA ASP A 35 6.14 15.47 8.03
C ASP A 35 5.95 15.64 6.51
N GLY A 36 5.62 14.57 5.80
CA GLY A 36 5.44 14.58 4.35
C GLY A 36 6.75 14.39 3.56
N TYR A 37 7.90 14.16 4.21
CA TYR A 37 9.19 14.02 3.53
C TYR A 37 9.95 12.75 3.92
N ALA A 38 9.85 11.70 3.09
CA ALA A 38 10.57 10.44 3.31
C ALA A 38 12.02 10.53 2.82
N LYS A 39 12.98 10.27 3.71
CA LYS A 39 14.42 10.17 3.37
C LYS A 39 14.87 8.74 3.10
N THR A 40 14.13 7.76 3.60
CA THR A 40 14.39 6.32 3.48
C THR A 40 13.07 5.59 3.25
N SER A 41 13.15 4.33 2.82
CA SER A 41 11.97 3.47 2.68
C SER A 41 11.17 3.32 3.97
N ASP A 42 11.85 3.36 5.13
CA ASP A 42 11.21 3.23 6.44
C ASP A 42 10.30 4.43 6.76
N GLY A 43 10.56 5.58 6.13
CA GLY A 43 9.70 6.76 6.19
C GLY A 43 8.54 6.73 5.18
N THR A 44 8.29 5.61 4.50
CA THR A 44 7.19 5.47 3.53
C THR A 44 6.13 4.48 4.01
N ALA A 45 4.87 4.77 3.74
CA ALA A 45 3.75 3.87 3.99
C ALA A 45 2.85 3.73 2.77
N CYS A 46 2.35 2.52 2.54
CA CYS A 46 1.29 2.27 1.58
C CYS A 46 -0.05 2.70 2.19
N THR A 47 -0.52 3.90 1.87
CA THR A 47 -1.82 4.41 2.36
C THR A 47 -3.01 3.75 1.68
N THR A 48 -2.76 2.99 0.61
CA THR A 48 -3.76 2.07 0.02
C THR A 48 -4.03 0.86 0.90
N PHE A 49 -3.20 0.58 1.91
CA PHE A 49 -3.43 -0.54 2.81
C PHE A 49 -4.80 -0.41 3.51
N ILE A 50 -5.59 -1.48 3.44
CA ILE A 50 -6.79 -1.68 4.24
C ILE A 50 -6.63 -3.05 4.90
N SER A 51 -6.84 -3.12 6.21
CA SER A 51 -6.79 -4.39 6.94
C SER A 51 -7.98 -5.27 6.55
N LYS A 52 -7.75 -6.59 6.41
CA LYS A 52 -8.80 -7.61 6.28
C LYS A 52 -9.60 -7.80 7.56
N ILE A 53 -9.03 -7.42 8.69
CA ILE A 53 -9.55 -7.71 10.04
C ILE A 53 -10.30 -6.51 10.59
N ASP A 54 -9.89 -5.29 10.22
CA ASP A 54 -10.47 -4.04 10.72
C ASP A 54 -10.57 -3.02 9.57
N ASP A 55 -11.77 -2.80 9.02
CA ASP A 55 -11.98 -1.82 7.93
C ASP A 55 -11.77 -0.35 8.38
N ASN A 56 -11.41 -0.08 9.65
CA ASN A 56 -11.47 1.26 10.26
C ASN A 56 -10.16 1.79 10.88
N LYS A 57 -8.99 1.32 10.44
CA LYS A 57 -7.70 1.96 10.79
C LYS A 57 -6.93 2.39 9.54
N THR A 58 -7.12 3.64 9.17
CA THR A 58 -6.11 4.45 8.44
C THR A 58 -5.00 4.82 9.43
N PHE A 59 -3.75 4.70 8.96
CA PHE A 59 -2.56 5.19 9.68
C PHE A 59 -2.60 6.72 9.84
#